data_AF-A0A957HCX3-F1
#
_entry.id   AF-A0A957HCX3-F1
#
_cell.length_a   1.000
_cell.length_b   1.000
_cell.length_c   1.000
_cell.angle_alpha   90.00
_cell.angle_beta   90.00
_cell.angle_gamma   90.00
#
_symmetry.space_group_name_H-M   'P 1'
#
loop_
_entity.id
_entity.type
_entity.pdbx_description
1 polymer ?
#
loop_
_entity_poly.entity_id
_entity_poly.type
_entity_poly.pdbx_seq_one_letter_code
_entity_poly.pdbx_strand_id
1 'polypeptide(L)'
;MNIQVERLENHKAQITVVVGSERWEAALKKTAKELSQRYRIPGFRQGKAPYNVVKRHLGEAIIVEDTIEKLGAEIYPEALEQAEVNPYAAG
;
A
#
# COMPACT_ATOMS: atom_id res chain seq x y z
N MET A 1 -10.49 1.17 -8.74
CA MET A 1 -10.02 -0.13 -8.20
C MET A 1 -10.83 -1.19 -8.91
N ASN A 2 -10.17 -2.14 -9.56
CA ASN A 2 -10.87 -3.23 -10.24
C ASN A 2 -10.63 -4.51 -9.42
N ILE A 3 -11.70 -5.22 -9.09
CA ILE A 3 -11.60 -6.45 -8.28
C ILE A 3 -12.13 -7.60 -9.12
N GLN A 4 -11.33 -8.65 -9.24
CA GLN A 4 -11.73 -9.91 -9.83
C GLN A 4 -11.77 -10.96 -8.73
N VAL A 5 -12.93 -11.59 -8.56
CA VAL A 5 -13.14 -12.65 -7.57
C VAL A 5 -13.32 -13.95 -8.32
N GLU A 6 -12.38 -14.87 -8.14
CA GLU A 6 -12.46 -16.23 -8.64
C GLU A 6 -12.77 -17.17 -7.48
N ARG A 7 -13.92 -17.85 -7.55
CA ARG A 7 -14.30 -18.85 -6.55
C ARG A 7 -13.70 -20.19 -6.95
N LEU A 8 -12.86 -20.74 -6.07
CA LEU A 8 -12.16 -22.00 -6.26
C LEU A 8 -12.85 -23.12 -5.47
N GLU A 9 -12.45 -24.36 -5.73
CA GLU A 9 -12.91 -25.52 -4.97
C GLU A 9 -12.45 -25.46 -3.49
N ASN A 10 -13.14 -26.20 -2.62
CA ASN A 10 -12.86 -26.27 -1.17
C ASN A 10 -13.03 -24.95 -0.41
N HIS A 11 -14.07 -24.17 -0.73
CA HIS A 11 -14.37 -22.88 -0.08
C HIS A 11 -13.24 -21.85 -0.15
N LYS A 12 -12.40 -21.92 -1.19
CA LYS A 12 -11.34 -20.94 -1.43
C LYS A 12 -11.83 -19.89 -2.41
N ALA A 13 -11.38 -18.65 -2.25
CA ALA A 13 -11.59 -17.59 -3.22
C ALA A 13 -10.24 -16.89 -3.47
N GLN A 14 -9.94 -16.65 -4.73
CA GLN A 14 -8.82 -15.82 -5.15
C GLN A 14 -9.37 -14.44 -5.52
N ILE A 15 -8.92 -13.42 -4.80
CA ILE A 15 -9.31 -12.04 -5.05
C ILE A 15 -8.10 -11.33 -5.68
N THR A 16 -8.23 -10.92 -6.93
CA THR A 16 -7.22 -10.13 -7.63
C THR A 16 -7.66 -8.68 -7.62
N VAL A 17 -6.91 -7.82 -6.95
CA VAL A 17 -7.18 -6.38 -6.86
C VAL A 17 -6.20 -5.63 -7.75
N VAL A 18 -6.73 -4.82 -8.66
CA VAL A 18 -5.96 -3.88 -9.46
C VAL A 18 -6.17 -2.47 -8.91
N VAL A 19 -5.09 -1.89 -8.41
CA VAL A 19 -5.04 -0.54 -7.91
C VAL A 19 -4.74 0.42 -9.06
N GLY A 20 -5.50 1.51 -9.14
CA GLY A 20 -5.24 2.56 -10.14
C GLY A 20 -3.92 3.30 -9.86
N SER A 21 -3.27 3.77 -10.91
CA SER A 21 -1.99 4.51 -10.84
C SER A 21 -2.09 5.75 -9.94
N GLU A 22 -3.21 6.48 -9.98
CA GLU A 22 -3.42 7.66 -9.14
C GLU A 22 -3.39 7.34 -7.64
N ARG A 23 -4.06 6.26 -7.22
CA ARG A 23 -4.07 5.82 -5.81
C ARG A 23 -2.69 5.32 -5.39
N TRP A 24 -1.99 4.64 -6.29
CA TRP A 24 -0.61 4.20 -6.06
C TRP A 24 0.34 5.39 -5.86
N GLU A 25 0.30 6.38 -6.74
CA GLU A 25 1.13 7.58 -6.63
C GLU A 25 0.83 8.40 -5.36
N ALA A 26 -0.44 8.51 -5.00
CA ALA A 26 -0.85 9.15 -3.75
C ALA A 26 -0.30 8.41 -2.53
N ALA A 27 -0.36 7.08 -2.53
CA ALA A 27 0.17 6.23 -1.47
C ALA A 27 1.70 6.37 -1.35
N LEU A 28 2.43 6.34 -2.47
CA LEU A 28 3.89 6.57 -2.49
C LEU A 28 4.27 7.93 -1.88
N LYS A 29 3.54 9.00 -2.23
CA LYS A 29 3.79 10.34 -1.67
C LYS A 29 3.50 10.40 -0.16
N LYS A 30 2.40 9.76 0.30
CA LYS A 30 2.04 9.66 1.72
C LYS A 30 3.11 8.91 2.50
N THR A 31 3.51 7.73 2.02
CA THR A 31 4.57 6.90 2.61
C THR A 31 5.91 7.65 2.67
N ALA A 32 6.33 8.31 1.59
CA ALA A 32 7.58 9.07 1.59
C ALA A 32 7.56 10.22 2.60
N LYS A 33 6.42 10.88 2.78
CA LYS A 33 6.25 11.93 3.80
C LYS A 33 6.41 11.35 5.21
N GLU A 34 5.77 10.22 5.51
CA GLU A 34 5.88 9.53 6.80
C GLU A 34 7.30 9.01 7.05
N LEU A 35 7.96 8.45 6.05
CA LEU A 35 9.36 8.06 6.13
C LEU A 35 10.27 9.27 6.40
N SER A 36 10.01 10.43 5.80
CA SER A 36 10.76 11.66 6.09
C SER A 36 10.47 12.26 7.47
N GLN A 37 9.42 11.79 8.17
CA GLN A 37 9.18 12.10 9.57
C GLN A 37 9.96 11.15 10.48
N ARG A 38 10.04 9.86 10.13
CA ARG A 38 10.81 8.86 10.88
C ARG A 38 12.31 9.04 10.72
N TYR A 39 12.77 9.32 9.52
CA TYR A 39 14.18 9.48 9.16
C TYR A 39 14.50 10.95 8.85
N ARG A 40 15.55 11.47 9.49
CA ARG A 40 16.04 12.83 9.23
C ARG A 40 16.74 12.88 7.88
N ILE A 41 16.16 13.61 6.93
CA ILE A 41 16.77 13.89 5.63
C ILE A 41 17.60 15.17 5.73
N PRO A 42 18.93 15.13 5.49
CA PRO A 42 19.78 16.33 5.52
C PRO A 42 19.28 17.42 4.56
N GLY A 43 19.35 18.68 4.99
CA GLY A 43 18.93 19.83 4.18
C GLY A 43 17.43 20.14 4.19
N PHE A 44 16.59 19.28 4.76
CA PHE A 44 15.14 19.50 4.84
C PHE A 44 14.65 19.51 6.29
N ARG A 45 13.61 20.31 6.55
CA ARG A 45 12.86 20.20 7.81
C ARG A 45 12.18 18.82 7.85
N GLN A 46 12.24 18.16 9.00
CA GLN A 46 11.65 16.85 9.23
C GLN A 46 10.19 16.80 8.73
N GLY A 47 9.85 15.76 7.96
CA GLY A 47 8.53 15.59 7.35
C GLY A 47 8.23 16.44 6.11
N LYS A 48 9.18 17.26 5.64
CA LYS A 48 9.00 18.19 4.51
C LYS A 48 9.97 17.94 3.36
N ALA A 49 10.65 16.80 3.34
CA ALA A 49 11.51 16.42 2.22
C ALA A 49 10.65 16.02 1.00
N PRO A 50 10.97 16.51 -0.21
CA PRO A 50 10.30 16.08 -1.44
C PRO A 50 10.52 14.59 -1.73
N TYR A 51 9.56 13.96 -2.40
CA TYR A 51 9.59 12.53 -2.74
C TYR A 51 10.92 12.08 -3.38
N ASN A 52 11.39 12.81 -4.39
CA ASN A 52 12.62 12.47 -5.12
C ASN A 52 13.87 12.45 -4.21
N VAL A 53 13.92 13.30 -3.20
CA VAL A 53 15.02 13.35 -2.23
C VAL A 53 14.94 12.16 -1.28
N VAL A 54 13.73 11.87 -0.77
CA VAL A 54 13.49 10.71 0.10
C VAL A 54 13.84 9.41 -0.63
N LYS A 55 13.41 9.26 -1.89
CA LYS A 55 13.74 8.14 -2.77
C LYS A 55 15.26 7.98 -2.96
N ARG A 56 15.98 9.08 -3.18
CA ARG A 56 17.44 9.03 -3.33
C ARG A 56 18.16 8.66 -2.03
N HIS A 57 17.62 9.05 -0.88
CA HIS A 57 18.29 8.87 0.41
C HIS A 57 17.99 7.52 1.07
N LEU A 58 16.74 7.06 1.03
CA LEU A 58 16.31 5.80 1.63
C LEU A 58 16.28 4.65 0.62
N GLY A 59 16.28 4.96 -0.68
CA GLY A 59 16.08 3.98 -1.74
C GLY A 59 14.60 3.79 -2.05
N GLU A 60 14.31 3.48 -3.31
CA GLU A 60 12.94 3.25 -3.78
C GLU A 60 12.32 1.99 -3.19
N ALA A 61 13.11 0.94 -2.98
CA ALA A 61 12.64 -0.34 -2.46
C ALA A 61 11.94 -0.19 -1.10
N ILE A 62 12.54 0.55 -0.17
CA ILE A 62 11.97 0.78 1.17
C ILE A 62 10.63 1.53 1.09
N ILE A 63 10.54 2.53 0.20
CA ILE A 63 9.31 3.29 0.02
C ILE A 63 8.22 2.38 -0.53
N VAL A 64 8.54 1.60 -1.57
CA VAL A 64 7.59 0.69 -2.22
C VAL A 64 7.11 -0.39 -1.25
N GLU A 65 8.01 -0.98 -0.47
CA GLU A 65 7.67 -2.01 0.51
C GLU A 65 6.73 -1.48 1.61
N ASP A 66 7.07 -0.34 2.24
CA ASP A 66 6.23 0.30 3.25
C ASP A 66 4.91 0.81 2.64
N THR A 67 4.90 1.19 1.36
CA THR A 67 3.65 1.51 0.64
C THR A 67 2.80 0.27 0.41
N ILE A 68 3.37 -0.86 -0.01
CA ILE A 68 2.63 -2.11 -0.22
C ILE A 68 2.00 -2.59 1.09
N GLU A 69 2.74 -2.57 2.19
CA GLU A 69 2.23 -2.99 3.49
C GLU A 69 1.05 -2.14 3.95
N LYS A 70 1.19 -0.80 3.89
CA LYS A 70 0.13 0.13 4.30
C LYS A 70 -1.06 0.11 3.37
N LEU A 71 -0.81 0.21 2.07
CA LEU A 71 -1.87 0.24 1.08
C LEU A 71 -2.59 -1.12 1.03
N GLY A 72 -1.86 -2.22 1.21
CA GLY A 72 -2.43 -3.56 1.34
C GLY A 72 -3.34 -3.68 2.56
N ALA A 73 -2.94 -3.17 3.72
CA ALA A 73 -3.77 -3.14 4.91
C ALA A 73 -5.04 -2.29 4.76
N GLU A 74 -4.98 -1.20 3.99
CA GLU A 74 -6.16 -0.39 3.64
C GLU A 74 -7.07 -1.10 2.61
N ILE A 75 -6.48 -1.71 1.58
CA ILE A 75 -7.20 -2.34 0.47
C ILE A 75 -7.84 -3.67 0.85
N TYR A 76 -7.21 -4.44 1.71
CA TYR A 76 -7.70 -5.77 2.10
C TYR A 76 -9.15 -5.76 2.61
N PRO A 77 -9.53 -4.93 3.62
CA PRO A 77 -10.92 -4.87 4.07
C PRO A 77 -11.86 -4.32 2.99
N GLU A 78 -11.45 -3.30 2.23
CA GLU A 78 -12.25 -2.76 1.11
C GLU A 78 -12.54 -3.84 0.05
N ALA A 79 -11.55 -4.69 -0.24
CA ALA A 79 -11.67 -5.75 -1.20
C ALA A 79 -12.57 -6.88 -0.72
N LEU A 80 -12.56 -7.20 0.58
CA LEU A 80 -13.47 -8.16 1.18
C LEU A 80 -14.92 -7.68 1.16
N GLU A 81 -15.16 -6.41 1.51
CA GLU A 81 -16.48 -5.80 1.47
C GLU A 81 -17.04 -5.81 0.03
N GLN A 82 -16.25 -5.39 -0.95
CA GLN A 82 -16.67 -5.38 -2.35
C GLN A 82 -16.84 -6.78 -2.95
N ALA A 83 -16.10 -7.76 -2.46
CA ALA A 83 -16.24 -9.15 -2.89
C ALA A 83 -17.40 -9.88 -2.18
N GLU A 84 -18.00 -9.26 -1.15
CA GLU A 84 -18.99 -9.88 -0.25
C GLU A 84 -18.51 -11.23 0.31
N VAL A 85 -17.20 -11.35 0.55
CA VAL A 85 -16.59 -12.58 1.08
C VAL A 85 -16.32 -12.40 2.57
N ASN A 86 -16.81 -13.35 3.37
CA ASN A 86 -16.47 -13.47 4.77
C ASN A 86 -15.40 -14.56 4.93
N PRO A 87 -14.10 -14.20 4.92
CA PRO A 87 -13.04 -15.18 5.11
C PRO A 87 -13.09 -15.70 6.55
N TYR A 88 -13.12 -17.01 6.70
CA TYR A 88 -12.97 -17.68 7.99
C TYR A 88 -11.53 -18.22 8.09
N ALA A 89 -10.81 -17.81 9.13
CA ALA A 89 -9.56 -18.43 9.53
C ALA A 89 -9.75 -18.99 10.94
N ALA A 90 -9.52 -20.30 11.11
CA ALA A 90 -9.27 -20.83 12.45
C ALA A 90 -7.95 -20.22 12.91
N GLY A 91 -7.98 -19.50 14.04
CA GLY A 91 -6.87 -18.69 14.55
C GLY A 91 -5.56 -19.45 14.75
#